data_AF-A0A943P5U7-F1
#
_entry.id   AF-A0A943P5U7-F1
#
_cell.length_a   1.000
_cell.length_b   1.000
_cell.length_c   1.000
_cell.angle_alpha   90.00
_cell.angle_beta   90.00
_cell.angle_gamma   90.00
#
_symmetry.space_group_name_H-M   'P 1'
#
loop_
_entity.id
_entity.type
_entity.pdbx_description
1 polymer ?
#
loop_
_entity_poly.entity_id
_entity_poly.type
_entity_poly.pdbx_seq_one_letter_code
_entity_poly.pdbx_strand_id
1 'polypeptide(L)'
;MSDFELPDEPTIYDFLVMSLTNKDLIATFNWDPFLVQAIGRIQKYTDNIPQVAFLHGNVAVGYCSDDNVIGNVGKICRCGKALKPMKLLFPIKNKDYSSDEAIAKSWKQLKNALERAYMVTIFGYSAPKSDAEAVAMLKQAWGDVDDRKLEEIELVDIRDEQTVIDSWDQFIHTHHYSYHTSFFDTSLARCPRRSCEATFDRLMDCIWLDGNKGFKEGMSFSDIDKMTYKLIIEEEQNKGKKEALSNPYH
;
A
#
# COMPACT_ATOMS: atom_id res chain seq x y z
N MET A 1 -16.33 -14.36 -21.57
CA MET A 1 -16.01 -13.28 -20.62
C MET A 1 -14.49 -13.27 -20.56
N SER A 2 -13.84 -12.14 -20.78
CA SER A 2 -12.40 -12.06 -20.51
C SER A 2 -12.21 -12.26 -19.01
N ASP A 3 -11.55 -13.34 -18.61
CA ASP A 3 -11.19 -13.53 -17.21
C ASP A 3 -10.27 -12.36 -16.81
N PHE A 4 -10.62 -11.67 -15.72
CA PHE A 4 -9.83 -10.54 -15.21
C PHE A 4 -8.54 -11.09 -14.61
N GLU A 5 -7.56 -11.39 -15.45
CA GLU A 5 -6.28 -11.99 -15.05
C GLU A 5 -5.12 -11.05 -15.36
N LEU A 6 -4.18 -10.96 -14.44
CA LEU A 6 -2.90 -10.32 -14.67
C LEU A 6 -2.10 -11.09 -15.74
N PRO A 7 -1.28 -10.43 -16.59
CA PRO A 7 -0.38 -11.10 -17.52
C PRO A 7 0.65 -11.98 -16.79
N ASP A 8 1.32 -12.88 -17.50
CA ASP A 8 2.35 -13.77 -16.90
C ASP A 8 3.57 -12.99 -16.38
N GLU A 9 3.88 -11.87 -17.01
CA GLU A 9 4.99 -11.01 -16.60
C GLU A 9 4.65 -10.13 -15.39
N PRO A 10 5.65 -9.74 -14.56
CA PRO A 10 5.41 -8.86 -13.43
C PRO A 10 4.77 -7.53 -13.83
N THR A 11 3.77 -7.13 -13.06
CA THR A 11 3.10 -5.83 -13.18
C THR A 11 3.48 -4.93 -12.01
N ILE A 12 3.12 -3.64 -12.09
CA ILE A 12 3.34 -2.69 -10.98
C ILE A 12 2.72 -3.20 -9.66
N TYR A 13 1.64 -3.97 -9.69
CA TYR A 13 1.08 -4.58 -8.48
C TYR A 13 2.03 -5.59 -7.84
N ASP A 14 2.73 -6.40 -8.64
CA ASP A 14 3.70 -7.38 -8.14
C ASP A 14 4.91 -6.65 -7.50
N PHE A 15 5.43 -5.61 -8.16
CA PHE A 15 6.50 -4.78 -7.60
C PHE A 15 6.05 -4.07 -6.31
N LEU A 16 4.85 -3.49 -6.29
CA LEU A 16 4.29 -2.82 -5.12
C LEU A 16 4.20 -3.78 -3.92
N VAL A 17 3.60 -4.96 -4.12
CA VAL A 17 3.46 -5.94 -3.03
C VAL A 17 4.83 -6.43 -2.55
N MET A 18 5.76 -6.72 -3.46
CA MET A 18 7.11 -7.16 -3.11
C MET A 18 7.95 -6.08 -2.40
N SER A 19 7.71 -4.80 -2.73
CA SER A 19 8.41 -3.67 -2.10
C SER A 19 8.05 -3.46 -0.63
N LEU A 20 6.96 -4.08 -0.15
CA LEU A 20 6.39 -3.89 1.17
C LEU A 20 6.51 -5.14 2.04
N THR A 21 6.26 -4.95 3.34
CA THR A 21 6.35 -5.97 4.39
C THR A 21 5.07 -6.01 5.23
N ASN A 22 4.95 -6.95 6.16
CA ASN A 22 3.78 -7.11 7.02
C ASN A 22 3.49 -5.93 7.98
N LYS A 23 4.46 -5.03 8.17
CA LYS A 23 4.27 -3.79 8.93
C LYS A 23 3.48 -2.74 8.14
N ASP A 24 3.44 -2.89 6.82
CA ASP A 24 2.89 -1.91 5.89
C ASP A 24 1.43 -2.25 5.51
N LEU A 25 0.71 -1.25 5.01
CA LEU A 25 -0.69 -1.35 4.58
C LEU A 25 -0.85 -0.79 3.16
N ILE A 26 -1.47 -1.58 2.28
CA ILE A 26 -2.03 -1.08 1.02
C ILE A 26 -3.53 -0.84 1.24
N ALA A 27 -3.98 0.40 1.12
CA ALA A 27 -5.41 0.70 1.07
C ALA A 27 -5.81 1.03 -0.36
N THR A 28 -6.86 0.38 -0.86
CA THR A 28 -7.27 0.52 -2.26
C THR A 28 -8.76 0.77 -2.41
N PHE A 29 -9.09 1.65 -3.34
CA PHE A 29 -10.44 1.87 -3.83
C PHE A 29 -10.78 0.99 -5.04
N ASN A 30 -9.80 0.24 -5.56
CA ASN A 30 -9.96 -0.64 -6.71
C ASN A 30 -10.74 -1.89 -6.32
N TRP A 31 -11.82 -2.15 -7.06
CA TRP A 31 -12.71 -3.29 -6.84
C TRP A 31 -12.28 -4.54 -7.62
N ASP A 32 -11.39 -4.40 -8.61
CA ASP A 32 -10.90 -5.46 -9.48
C ASP A 32 -9.96 -6.45 -8.76
N PRO A 33 -9.75 -7.68 -9.28
CA PRO A 33 -9.04 -8.72 -8.55
C PRO A 33 -7.50 -8.61 -8.64
N PHE A 34 -6.94 -7.59 -9.31
CA PHE A 34 -5.52 -7.60 -9.69
C PHE A 34 -4.58 -7.54 -8.49
N LEU A 35 -4.86 -6.71 -7.49
CA LEU A 35 -4.05 -6.65 -6.28
C LEU A 35 -4.06 -8.00 -5.52
N VAL A 36 -5.22 -8.68 -5.47
CA VAL A 36 -5.36 -9.99 -4.84
C VAL A 36 -4.53 -11.05 -5.58
N GLN A 37 -4.51 -10.99 -6.91
CA GLN A 37 -3.69 -11.87 -7.74
C GLN A 37 -2.20 -11.63 -7.54
N ALA A 38 -1.77 -10.37 -7.54
CA ALA A 38 -0.37 -10.01 -7.28
C ALA A 38 0.09 -10.51 -5.91
N ILE A 39 -0.75 -10.37 -4.87
CA ILE A 39 -0.46 -10.94 -3.55
C ILE A 39 -0.27 -12.46 -3.62
N GLY A 40 -1.16 -13.17 -4.30
CA GLY A 40 -1.03 -14.62 -4.49
C GLY A 40 0.23 -15.02 -5.27
N ARG A 41 0.71 -14.18 -6.19
CA ARG A 41 1.99 -14.38 -6.90
C ARG A 41 3.19 -14.14 -5.99
N ILE A 42 3.20 -13.05 -5.22
CA ILE A 42 4.31 -12.72 -4.30
C ILE A 42 4.39 -13.69 -3.11
N GLN A 43 3.27 -14.26 -2.66
CA GLN A 43 3.23 -15.29 -1.61
C GLN A 43 4.02 -16.56 -1.96
N LYS A 44 4.38 -16.77 -3.24
CA LYS A 44 5.28 -17.86 -3.64
C LYS A 44 6.73 -17.64 -3.20
N TYR A 45 7.10 -16.39 -2.88
CA TYR A 45 8.45 -15.97 -2.52
C TYR A 45 8.58 -15.64 -1.03
N THR A 46 7.54 -15.08 -0.40
CA THR A 46 7.56 -14.70 1.01
C THR A 46 6.16 -14.59 1.62
N ASP A 47 6.06 -14.91 2.92
CA ASP A 47 4.87 -14.62 3.73
C ASP A 47 4.92 -13.22 4.38
N ASN A 48 6.06 -12.53 4.31
CA ASN A 48 6.23 -11.16 4.82
C ASN A 48 5.75 -10.11 3.82
N ILE A 49 4.43 -10.07 3.61
CA ILE A 49 3.71 -9.22 2.65
C ILE A 49 2.84 -8.17 3.35
N PRO A 50 2.50 -7.04 2.70
CA PRO A 50 1.66 -6.00 3.30
C PRO A 50 0.25 -6.49 3.64
N GLN A 51 -0.33 -5.83 4.64
CA GLN A 51 -1.76 -5.91 4.89
C GLN A 51 -2.53 -5.16 3.81
N VAL A 52 -3.81 -5.49 3.59
CA VAL A 52 -4.64 -4.82 2.58
C VAL A 52 -6.00 -4.43 3.12
N ALA A 53 -6.42 -3.20 2.82
CA ALA A 53 -7.73 -2.65 3.13
C ALA A 53 -8.49 -2.30 1.83
N PHE A 54 -9.65 -2.93 1.60
CA PHE A 54 -10.48 -2.73 0.42
C PHE A 54 -11.61 -1.73 0.71
N LEU A 55 -11.37 -0.45 0.44
CA LEU A 55 -12.23 0.66 0.89
C LEU A 55 -13.60 0.72 0.20
N HIS A 56 -13.72 0.12 -0.99
CA HIS A 56 -14.97 -0.03 -1.75
C HIS A 56 -15.42 -1.49 -1.92
N GLY A 57 -14.78 -2.42 -1.23
CA GLY A 57 -14.90 -3.85 -1.53
C GLY A 57 -14.13 -4.29 -2.76
N ASN A 58 -14.14 -5.60 -3.00
CA ASN A 58 -13.38 -6.23 -4.05
C ASN A 58 -14.04 -7.54 -4.51
N VAL A 59 -14.02 -7.81 -5.81
CA VAL A 59 -14.70 -8.98 -6.41
C VAL A 59 -14.05 -10.32 -6.06
N ALA A 60 -12.76 -10.34 -5.72
CA ALA A 60 -12.04 -11.55 -5.35
C ALA A 60 -12.00 -11.79 -3.83
N VAL A 61 -12.57 -10.89 -3.03
CA VAL A 61 -12.46 -10.90 -1.58
C VAL A 61 -13.80 -11.28 -0.95
N GLY A 62 -13.71 -12.12 0.07
CA GLY A 62 -14.81 -12.46 0.95
C GLY A 62 -14.53 -12.14 2.41
N TYR A 63 -15.62 -12.10 3.17
CA TYR A 63 -15.63 -11.79 4.59
C TYR A 63 -16.42 -12.84 5.38
N CYS A 64 -15.93 -13.16 6.57
CA CYS A 64 -16.64 -13.92 7.59
C CYS A 64 -16.93 -13.00 8.77
N SER A 65 -18.22 -12.73 9.02
CA SER A 65 -18.69 -11.95 10.17
C SER A 65 -18.41 -12.65 11.50
N ASP A 66 -18.50 -13.99 11.53
CA ASP A 66 -18.40 -14.77 12.77
C ASP A 66 -16.99 -14.73 13.36
N ASP A 67 -15.97 -14.91 12.51
CA ASP A 67 -14.55 -14.90 12.90
C ASP A 67 -13.86 -13.56 12.65
N ASN A 68 -14.58 -12.61 12.06
CA ASN A 68 -14.07 -11.32 11.60
C ASN A 68 -12.80 -11.46 10.74
N VAL A 69 -12.88 -12.26 9.67
CA VAL A 69 -11.75 -12.58 8.77
C VAL A 69 -12.04 -12.12 7.34
N ILE A 70 -11.03 -11.52 6.70
CA ILE A 70 -11.02 -11.17 5.27
C ILE A 70 -10.06 -12.12 4.56
N GLY A 71 -10.42 -12.59 3.36
CA GLY A 71 -9.59 -13.45 2.53
C GLY A 71 -10.24 -13.69 1.17
N ASN A 72 -9.71 -14.62 0.36
CA ASN A 72 -10.26 -14.90 -0.95
C ASN A 72 -11.70 -15.43 -0.85
N VAL A 73 -12.60 -14.89 -1.67
CA VAL A 73 -14.01 -15.29 -1.70
C VAL A 73 -14.13 -16.81 -1.88
N GLY A 74 -15.04 -17.44 -1.12
CA GLY A 74 -15.24 -18.89 -1.15
C GLY A 74 -14.22 -19.73 -0.38
N LYS A 75 -13.09 -19.16 0.09
CA LYS A 75 -12.14 -19.87 0.96
C LYS A 75 -12.83 -20.27 2.26
N ILE A 76 -12.47 -21.44 2.80
CA ILE A 76 -13.01 -21.92 4.07
C ILE A 76 -12.36 -21.14 5.23
N CYS A 77 -13.19 -20.50 6.05
CA CYS A 77 -12.78 -19.83 7.28
C CYS A 77 -12.61 -20.86 8.42
N ARG A 78 -11.99 -20.44 9.53
CA ARG A 78 -11.78 -21.30 10.71
C ARG A 78 -13.08 -21.76 11.38
N CYS A 79 -14.18 -21.02 11.26
CA CYS A 79 -15.52 -21.48 11.65
C CYS A 79 -16.12 -22.55 10.72
N GLY A 80 -15.41 -22.97 9.67
CA GLY A 80 -15.86 -23.98 8.71
C GLY A 80 -16.79 -23.45 7.61
N LYS A 81 -17.17 -22.17 7.64
CA LYS A 81 -18.00 -21.53 6.61
C LYS A 81 -17.13 -20.93 5.52
N ALA A 82 -17.61 -20.96 4.27
CA ALA A 82 -16.97 -20.25 3.17
C ALA A 82 -17.10 -18.73 3.37
N LEU A 83 -16.03 -17.98 3.05
CA LEU A 83 -16.05 -16.52 3.07
C LEU A 83 -17.08 -16.00 2.07
N LYS A 84 -18.02 -15.18 2.56
CA LYS A 84 -19.08 -14.61 1.73
C LYS A 84 -18.53 -13.47 0.89
N PRO A 85 -18.97 -13.28 -0.36
CA PRO A 85 -18.53 -12.16 -1.18
C PRO A 85 -18.70 -10.82 -0.46
N MET A 86 -17.68 -9.98 -0.51
CA MET A 86 -17.73 -8.63 0.02
C MET A 86 -18.67 -7.76 -0.85
N LYS A 87 -19.41 -6.83 -0.23
CA LYS A 87 -20.22 -5.88 -0.99
C LYS A 87 -19.32 -4.89 -1.72
N LEU A 88 -19.73 -4.51 -2.93
CA LEU A 88 -19.11 -3.42 -3.67
C LEU A 88 -19.87 -2.11 -3.40
N LEU A 89 -19.15 -1.06 -3.04
CA LEU A 89 -19.72 0.29 -3.01
C LEU A 89 -19.63 0.90 -4.40
N PHE A 90 -20.78 1.07 -5.03
CA PHE A 90 -20.88 1.79 -6.29
C PHE A 90 -20.74 3.30 -6.05
N PRO A 91 -20.23 4.06 -7.05
CA PRO A 91 -20.10 5.51 -6.96
C PRO A 91 -21.48 6.19 -7.02
N ILE A 92 -22.17 6.25 -5.87
CA ILE A 92 -23.36 7.08 -5.64
C ILE A 92 -22.95 8.33 -4.85
N LYS A 93 -23.70 9.44 -4.97
CA LYS A 93 -23.32 10.75 -4.37
C LYS A 93 -23.10 10.71 -2.85
N ASN A 94 -23.80 9.82 -2.13
CA ASN A 94 -23.63 9.61 -0.69
C ASN A 94 -23.27 8.13 -0.47
N LYS A 95 -22.00 7.83 -0.26
CA LYS A 95 -21.54 6.46 -0.01
C LYS A 95 -21.59 6.19 1.49
N ASP A 96 -22.39 5.23 1.92
CA ASP A 96 -22.40 4.83 3.33
C ASP A 96 -21.29 3.79 3.59
N TYR A 97 -20.10 4.27 3.97
CA TYR A 97 -18.95 3.44 4.34
C TYR A 97 -19.13 2.68 5.66
N SER A 98 -20.18 2.99 6.44
CA SER A 98 -20.44 2.41 7.76
C SER A 98 -21.43 1.24 7.73
N SER A 99 -22.21 1.13 6.65
CA SER A 99 -23.28 0.14 6.51
C SER A 99 -22.83 -1.32 6.33
N ASP A 100 -21.56 -1.54 5.96
CA ASP A 100 -21.00 -2.87 5.74
C ASP A 100 -19.80 -3.11 6.66
N GLU A 101 -19.86 -4.20 7.43
CA GLU A 101 -18.85 -4.52 8.45
C GLU A 101 -17.44 -4.67 7.87
N ALA A 102 -17.31 -5.26 6.67
CA ALA A 102 -16.01 -5.49 6.04
C ALA A 102 -15.38 -4.18 5.54
N ILE A 103 -16.23 -3.29 4.99
CA ILE A 103 -15.81 -1.96 4.55
C ILE A 103 -15.44 -1.09 5.75
N ALA A 104 -16.29 -1.03 6.77
CA ALA A 104 -16.02 -0.29 7.99
C ALA A 104 -14.72 -0.74 8.67
N LYS A 105 -14.43 -2.06 8.65
CA LYS A 105 -13.16 -2.60 9.13
C LYS A 105 -11.96 -2.14 8.30
N SER A 106 -12.08 -2.15 6.97
CA SER A 106 -11.02 -1.69 6.07
C SER A 106 -10.68 -0.22 6.34
N TRP A 107 -11.69 0.63 6.53
CA TRP A 107 -11.52 2.03 6.93
C TRP A 107 -10.88 2.19 8.30
N LYS A 108 -11.28 1.38 9.29
CA LYS A 108 -10.66 1.38 10.61
C LYS A 108 -9.19 0.98 10.55
N GLN A 109 -8.84 0.01 9.71
CA GLN A 109 -7.46 -0.42 9.53
C GLN A 109 -6.61 0.67 8.90
N LEU A 110 -7.13 1.34 7.86
CA LEU A 110 -6.49 2.51 7.26
C LEU A 110 -6.26 3.62 8.28
N LYS A 111 -7.28 3.95 9.08
CA LYS A 111 -7.15 4.98 10.13
C LYS A 111 -6.02 4.66 11.11
N ASN A 112 -6.00 3.44 11.64
CA ASN A 112 -4.97 3.01 12.58
C ASN A 112 -3.55 3.02 11.98
N ALA A 113 -3.44 2.73 10.68
CA ALA A 113 -2.16 2.77 9.97
C ALA A 113 -1.68 4.20 9.77
N LEU A 114 -2.55 5.09 9.29
CA LEU A 114 -2.23 6.51 9.06
C LEU A 114 -1.81 7.23 10.35
N GLU A 115 -2.43 6.91 11.49
CA GLU A 115 -2.06 7.51 12.78
C GLU A 115 -0.58 7.29 13.14
N ARG A 116 0.04 6.22 12.62
CA ARG A 116 1.42 5.79 12.94
C ARG A 116 2.37 5.78 11.75
N ALA A 117 1.88 6.14 10.55
CA ALA A 117 2.65 5.99 9.34
C ALA A 117 3.80 7.00 9.30
N TYR A 118 5.00 6.51 9.02
CA TYR A 118 6.17 7.36 8.77
C TYR A 118 6.21 7.86 7.32
N MET A 119 5.72 7.05 6.39
CA MET A 119 5.61 7.39 4.98
C MET A 119 4.22 7.07 4.46
N VAL A 120 3.68 7.93 3.61
CA VAL A 120 2.42 7.69 2.91
C VAL A 120 2.61 7.92 1.41
N THR A 121 2.43 6.87 0.61
CA THR A 121 2.45 6.98 -0.85
C THR A 121 1.02 6.94 -1.41
N ILE A 122 0.65 7.92 -2.22
CA ILE A 122 -0.66 8.04 -2.84
C ILE A 122 -0.52 7.81 -4.35
N PHE A 123 -1.13 6.74 -4.84
CA PHE A 123 -1.08 6.35 -6.25
C PHE A 123 -2.40 6.68 -6.97
N GLY A 124 -2.34 7.58 -7.96
CA GLY A 124 -3.41 7.80 -8.95
C GLY A 124 -4.77 8.20 -8.38
N TYR A 125 -4.83 8.62 -7.12
CA TYR A 125 -6.06 9.04 -6.47
C TYR A 125 -6.13 10.57 -6.43
N SER A 126 -7.15 11.10 -7.09
CA SER A 126 -7.28 12.55 -7.32
C SER A 126 -7.94 13.33 -6.19
N ALA A 127 -8.24 12.68 -5.06
CA ALA A 127 -9.02 13.26 -3.97
C ALA A 127 -10.23 14.09 -4.48
N PRO A 128 -11.07 13.52 -5.35
CA PRO A 128 -12.09 14.31 -6.04
C PRO A 128 -13.07 14.90 -5.03
N LYS A 129 -13.55 16.12 -5.26
CA LYS A 129 -14.53 16.82 -4.38
C LYS A 129 -15.78 16.01 -4.08
N SER A 130 -16.14 15.07 -4.96
CA SER A 130 -17.26 14.13 -4.78
C SER A 130 -17.03 13.06 -3.72
N ASP A 131 -15.80 12.86 -3.25
CA ASP A 131 -15.43 11.92 -2.19
C ASP A 131 -14.97 12.65 -0.92
N ALA A 132 -15.70 13.71 -0.58
CA ALA A 132 -15.43 14.55 0.58
C ALA A 132 -15.37 13.76 1.89
N GLU A 133 -16.14 12.67 2.00
CA GLU A 133 -16.14 11.81 3.17
C GLU A 133 -14.86 10.99 3.29
N ALA A 134 -14.39 10.36 2.20
CA ALA A 134 -13.09 9.68 2.21
C ALA A 134 -11.95 10.63 2.56
N VAL A 135 -11.94 11.83 1.95
CA VAL A 135 -10.93 12.85 2.22
C VAL A 135 -10.99 13.32 3.68
N ALA A 136 -12.19 13.55 4.23
CA ALA A 136 -12.36 13.91 5.63
C ALA A 136 -11.89 12.81 6.59
N MET A 137 -12.18 11.55 6.29
CA MET A 137 -11.74 10.40 7.08
C MET A 137 -10.21 10.24 7.06
N LEU A 138 -9.59 10.38 5.88
CA LEU A 138 -8.14 10.39 5.73
C LEU A 138 -7.52 11.52 6.54
N LYS A 139 -8.07 12.73 6.44
CA LYS A 139 -7.55 13.90 7.16
C LYS A 139 -7.65 13.73 8.67
N GLN A 140 -8.78 13.22 9.15
CA GLN A 140 -8.96 12.94 10.57
C GLN A 140 -7.97 11.89 11.08
N ALA A 141 -7.66 10.88 10.27
CA ALA A 141 -6.69 9.84 10.63
C ALA A 141 -5.25 10.37 10.61
N TRP A 142 -4.94 11.26 9.68
CA TRP A 142 -3.62 11.86 9.54
C TRP A 142 -3.27 12.77 10.72
N GLY A 143 -4.25 13.56 11.19
CA GLY A 143 -4.09 14.48 12.31
C GLY A 143 -3.61 15.86 11.86
N ASP A 144 -3.02 16.61 12.79
CA ASP A 144 -2.46 17.93 12.49
C ASP A 144 -1.14 17.79 11.73
N VAL A 145 -1.01 18.49 10.61
CA VAL A 145 0.22 18.48 9.79
C VAL A 145 1.41 19.04 10.57
N ASP A 146 1.18 19.94 11.53
CA ASP A 146 2.24 20.52 12.35
C ASP A 146 2.86 19.51 13.32
N ASP A 147 2.16 18.41 13.64
CA ASP A 147 2.70 17.30 14.43
C ASP A 147 3.47 16.28 13.55
N ARG A 148 3.44 16.46 12.22
CA ARG A 148 3.94 15.51 11.21
C ARG A 148 5.23 15.96 10.51
N LYS A 149 6.16 16.55 11.28
CA LYS A 149 7.35 17.20 10.74
C LYS A 149 8.44 16.24 10.26
N LEU A 150 8.32 14.94 10.50
CA LEU A 150 9.35 13.96 10.10
C LEU A 150 8.84 12.99 9.05
N GLU A 151 7.53 12.96 8.84
CA GLU A 151 6.85 12.11 7.89
C GLU A 151 7.03 12.60 6.45
N GLU A 152 7.01 11.65 5.51
CA GLU A 152 7.14 11.90 4.07
C GLU A 152 5.85 11.51 3.34
N ILE A 153 5.32 12.41 2.51
CA ILE A 153 4.22 12.11 1.59
C ILE A 153 4.75 11.97 0.17
N GLU A 154 4.51 10.84 -0.46
CA GLU A 154 4.94 10.59 -1.83
C GLU A 154 3.71 10.50 -2.76
N LEU A 155 3.66 11.36 -3.76
CA LEU A 155 2.54 11.48 -4.69
C LEU A 155 2.92 10.89 -6.04
N VAL A 156 2.11 9.98 -6.56
CA VAL A 156 2.34 9.35 -7.87
C VAL A 156 1.12 9.55 -8.75
N ASP A 157 1.23 10.46 -9.72
CA ASP A 157 0.12 10.85 -10.60
C ASP A 157 0.66 11.35 -11.95
N ILE A 158 -0.09 11.12 -13.03
CA ILE A 158 0.28 11.54 -14.38
C ILE A 158 -0.13 12.99 -14.70
N ARG A 159 -1.04 13.58 -13.90
CA ARG A 159 -1.44 14.99 -13.99
C ARG A 159 -0.33 15.89 -13.51
N ASP A 160 -0.34 17.17 -13.87
CA ASP A 160 0.68 18.11 -13.44
C ASP A 160 0.81 18.20 -11.90
N GLU A 161 2.05 18.37 -11.44
CA GLU A 161 2.42 18.41 -10.02
C GLU A 161 1.60 19.42 -9.22
N GLN A 162 1.44 20.65 -9.73
CA GLN A 162 0.72 21.70 -9.03
C GLN A 162 -0.75 21.35 -8.79
N THR A 163 -1.43 20.81 -9.81
CA THR A 163 -2.83 20.36 -9.68
C THR A 163 -2.98 19.24 -8.65
N VAL A 164 -1.99 18.35 -8.56
CA VAL A 164 -2.00 17.25 -7.59
C VAL A 164 -1.76 17.78 -6.18
N ILE A 165 -0.78 18.66 -5.99
CA ILE A 165 -0.51 19.32 -4.71
C ILE A 165 -1.74 20.08 -4.23
N ASP A 166 -2.39 20.86 -5.10
CA ASP A 166 -3.60 21.61 -4.77
C ASP A 166 -4.76 20.68 -4.32
N SER A 167 -4.76 19.41 -4.74
CA SER A 167 -5.75 18.42 -4.31
C SER A 167 -5.42 17.80 -2.94
N TRP A 168 -4.16 17.87 -2.51
CA TRP A 168 -3.62 17.22 -1.31
C TRP A 168 -3.03 18.21 -0.29
N ASP A 169 -3.22 19.51 -0.50
CA ASP A 169 -2.67 20.62 0.28
C ASP A 169 -2.91 20.47 1.80
N GLN A 170 -4.07 19.93 2.18
CA GLN A 170 -4.46 19.70 3.57
C GLN A 170 -3.72 18.57 4.28
N PHE A 171 -2.93 17.77 3.56
CA PHE A 171 -2.16 16.65 4.11
C PHE A 171 -0.66 16.94 4.17
N ILE A 172 -0.18 17.84 3.31
CA ILE A 172 1.25 18.11 3.12
C ILE A 172 1.73 19.14 4.15
N HIS A 173 2.66 18.74 5.01
CA HIS A 173 3.35 19.68 5.89
C HIS A 173 4.44 20.43 5.09
N THR A 174 4.14 21.67 4.70
CA THR A 174 5.05 22.60 4.00
C THR A 174 5.67 22.02 2.71
N HIS A 175 6.87 21.42 2.81
CA HIS A 175 7.65 20.90 1.69
C HIS A 175 7.96 19.39 1.84
N HIS A 176 7.30 18.70 2.78
CA HIS A 176 7.55 17.29 3.09
C HIS A 176 6.77 16.38 2.13
N TYR A 177 7.00 16.59 0.83
CA TYR A 177 6.47 15.74 -0.20
C TYR A 177 7.45 15.51 -1.34
N SER A 178 7.24 14.40 -2.03
CA SER A 178 7.85 14.07 -3.31
C SER A 178 6.74 13.79 -4.33
N TYR A 179 7.01 14.15 -5.59
CA TYR A 179 6.07 13.94 -6.69
C TYR A 179 6.75 13.16 -7.83
N HIS A 180 6.05 12.14 -8.32
CA HIS A 180 6.52 11.25 -9.36
C HIS A 180 5.40 10.95 -10.37
N THR A 181 5.79 10.64 -11.60
CA THR A 181 4.85 10.22 -12.66
C THR A 181 4.89 8.71 -12.93
N SER A 182 5.86 8.01 -12.31
CA SER A 182 6.05 6.57 -12.45
C SER A 182 6.29 5.91 -11.10
N PHE A 183 5.80 4.67 -10.95
CA PHE A 183 6.12 3.84 -9.78
C PHE A 183 7.63 3.65 -9.62
N PHE A 184 8.39 3.49 -10.71
CA PHE A 184 9.82 3.17 -10.65
C PHE A 184 10.70 4.31 -10.13
N ASP A 185 10.15 5.52 -10.01
CA ASP A 185 10.83 6.68 -9.42
C ASP A 185 10.61 6.81 -7.91
N THR A 186 9.64 6.06 -7.37
CA THR A 186 9.25 6.10 -5.95
C THR A 186 10.31 5.49 -5.03
N SER A 187 10.23 5.84 -3.75
CA SER A 187 11.02 5.25 -2.68
C SER A 187 10.76 3.74 -2.55
N LEU A 188 9.53 3.29 -2.81
CA LEU A 188 9.17 1.87 -2.84
C LEU A 188 9.90 1.09 -3.93
N ALA A 189 10.06 1.68 -5.12
CA ALA A 189 10.79 1.04 -6.21
C ALA A 189 12.30 1.19 -6.08
N ARG A 190 12.79 2.35 -5.61
CA ARG A 190 14.23 2.64 -5.48
C ARG A 190 14.88 1.91 -4.32
N CYS A 191 14.15 1.69 -3.24
CA CYS A 191 14.63 1.04 -2.01
C CYS A 191 13.63 -0.03 -1.53
N PRO A 192 13.32 -1.07 -2.35
CA PRO A 192 12.28 -2.03 -2.01
C PRO A 192 12.61 -2.73 -0.69
N ARG A 193 11.58 -2.92 0.14
CA ARG A 193 11.63 -3.49 1.49
C ARG A 193 12.42 -2.69 2.53
N ARG A 194 13.02 -1.55 2.15
CA ARG A 194 13.77 -0.65 3.07
C ARG A 194 13.37 0.81 2.89
N SER A 195 12.17 1.10 2.39
CA SER A 195 11.77 2.48 2.07
C SER A 195 11.82 3.40 3.29
N CYS A 196 11.38 2.91 4.46
CA CYS A 196 11.45 3.66 5.71
C CYS A 196 12.89 3.86 6.19
N GLU A 197 13.70 2.79 6.21
CA GLU A 197 15.10 2.83 6.62
C GLU A 197 15.90 3.75 5.69
N ALA A 198 15.71 3.63 4.38
CA ALA A 198 16.32 4.50 3.39
C ALA A 198 15.89 5.97 3.55
N THR A 199 14.61 6.23 3.83
CA THR A 199 14.13 7.60 4.05
C THR A 199 14.74 8.20 5.33
N PHE A 200 14.84 7.41 6.40
CA PHE A 200 15.51 7.82 7.63
C PHE A 200 16.99 8.14 7.37
N ASP A 201 17.73 7.22 6.74
CA ASP A 201 19.14 7.40 6.41
C ASP A 201 19.39 8.65 5.55
N ARG A 202 18.50 8.90 4.57
CA ARG A 202 18.57 10.06 3.69
C ARG A 202 18.31 11.38 4.43
N LEU A 203 17.28 11.42 5.27
CA LEU A 203 16.79 12.67 5.87
C LEU A 203 17.46 12.99 7.20
N MET A 204 17.76 11.98 8.02
CA MET A 204 18.29 12.14 9.38
C MET A 204 19.80 11.94 9.41
N ASP A 205 20.30 10.89 8.75
CA ASP A 205 21.73 10.56 8.76
C ASP A 205 22.51 11.19 7.59
N CYS A 206 21.80 11.90 6.69
CA CYS A 206 22.37 12.58 5.52
C CYS A 206 23.17 11.63 4.60
N ILE A 207 22.72 10.39 4.46
CA ILE A 207 23.36 9.37 3.62
C ILE A 207 22.84 9.47 2.18
N TRP A 208 23.76 9.48 1.22
CA TRP A 208 23.42 9.41 -0.20
C TRP A 208 23.01 7.99 -0.57
N LEU A 209 21.87 7.88 -1.27
CA LEU A 209 21.35 6.59 -1.70
C LEU A 209 21.50 6.39 -3.21
N ASP A 210 21.92 5.20 -3.61
CA ASP A 210 21.94 4.71 -4.97
C ASP A 210 20.62 4.00 -5.32
N GLY A 211 19.67 4.79 -5.83
CA GLY A 211 18.39 4.28 -6.35
C GLY A 211 18.52 3.37 -7.57
N ASN A 212 19.71 3.20 -8.16
CA ASN A 212 19.92 2.25 -9.25
C ASN A 212 19.91 0.80 -8.79
N LYS A 213 20.11 0.56 -7.49
CA LYS A 213 20.06 -0.76 -6.87
C LYS A 213 18.64 -1.28 -6.65
N GLY A 214 17.61 -0.44 -6.81
CA GLY A 214 16.21 -0.82 -6.69
C GLY A 214 15.62 -1.44 -7.96
N PHE A 215 14.30 -1.64 -7.95
CA PHE A 215 13.53 -2.18 -9.06
C PHE A 215 13.67 -1.34 -10.33
N LYS A 216 13.60 -2.03 -11.48
CA LYS A 216 13.60 -1.44 -12.82
C LYS A 216 12.45 -2.00 -13.63
N GLU A 217 11.96 -1.18 -14.55
CA GLU A 217 10.96 -1.60 -15.51
C GLU A 217 11.49 -2.78 -16.35
N GLY A 218 10.61 -3.76 -16.60
CA GLY A 218 10.96 -4.96 -17.37
C GLY A 218 11.70 -6.07 -16.61
N MET A 219 11.90 -5.94 -15.29
CA MET A 219 12.42 -7.05 -14.47
C MET A 219 11.48 -8.24 -14.46
N SER A 220 12.04 -9.45 -14.60
CA SER A 220 11.30 -10.70 -14.42
C SER A 220 11.10 -11.02 -12.94
N PHE A 221 10.20 -11.96 -12.61
CA PHE A 221 10.08 -12.46 -11.23
C PHE A 221 11.40 -13.00 -10.67
N SER A 222 12.26 -13.59 -11.51
CA SER A 222 13.58 -14.06 -11.08
C SER A 222 14.51 -12.92 -10.70
N ASP A 223 14.45 -11.79 -11.41
CA ASP A 223 15.28 -10.62 -11.11
C ASP A 223 14.82 -9.94 -9.83
N ILE A 224 13.50 -9.82 -9.64
CA ILE A 224 12.88 -9.32 -8.41
C ILE A 224 13.30 -10.18 -7.21
N ASP A 225 13.18 -11.51 -7.31
CA ASP A 225 13.56 -12.43 -6.23
C ASP A 225 15.06 -12.36 -5.90
N LYS A 226 15.94 -12.38 -6.90
CA LYS A 226 17.40 -12.21 -6.70
C LYS A 226 17.74 -10.91 -5.98
N MET A 227 16.96 -9.86 -6.18
CA MET A 227 17.15 -8.58 -5.51
C MET A 227 16.67 -8.62 -4.05
N THR A 228 15.53 -9.24 -3.77
CA THR A 228 14.87 -9.13 -2.46
C THR A 228 15.13 -10.28 -1.50
N TYR A 229 15.56 -11.47 -1.96
CA TYR A 229 15.63 -12.66 -1.11
C TYR A 229 16.53 -12.49 0.12
N LYS A 230 17.68 -11.80 0.00
CA LYS A 230 18.56 -11.52 1.15
C LYS A 230 17.91 -10.60 2.17
N LEU A 231 17.16 -9.61 1.69
CA LEU A 231 16.45 -8.66 2.54
C LEU A 231 15.32 -9.35 3.31
N ILE A 232 14.61 -10.26 2.65
CA ILE A 232 13.56 -11.10 3.24
C ILE A 232 14.15 -12.03 4.32
N ILE A 233 15.30 -12.66 4.05
CA ILE A 233 15.97 -13.52 5.03
C ILE A 233 16.36 -12.71 6.28
N GLU A 234 16.92 -11.51 6.10
CA GLU A 234 17.28 -10.63 7.22
C GLU A 234 16.05 -10.25 8.06
N GLU A 235 14.94 -9.88 7.42
CA GLU A 235 13.70 -9.53 8.13
C GLU A 235 13.19 -10.66 9.01
N GLU A 236 13.21 -11.90 8.51
CA GLU A 236 12.78 -13.06 9.29
C GLU A 236 13.76 -13.40 10.40
N GLN A 237 15.07 -13.22 10.18
CA GLN A 237 16.09 -13.40 11.22
C GLN A 237 15.99 -12.36 12.34
N ASN A 238 15.58 -11.14 12.02
CA ASN A 238 15.48 -10.02 12.96
C ASN A 238 14.06 -9.83 13.52
N LYS A 239 13.11 -10.67 13.12
CA LYS A 239 11.72 -10.61 13.58
C LYS A 239 11.63 -10.68 15.10
N GLY A 240 11.04 -9.66 15.70
CA GLY A 240 10.89 -9.53 17.16
C GLY A 240 12.17 -9.09 17.89
N LYS A 241 13.30 -8.96 17.19
CA LYS A 241 14.50 -8.28 17.70
C LYS A 241 14.32 -6.78 17.43
N LYS A 242 14.66 -5.94 18.41
CA LYS A 242 14.65 -4.48 18.25
C LYS A 242 15.92 -4.01 17.55
N GLU A 243 16.24 -4.64 16.42
CA GLU A 243 17.42 -4.41 15.62
C GLU A 243 16.99 -3.74 14.31
N ALA A 244 17.70 -2.68 13.92
CA ALA A 244 17.46 -2.04 12.63
C ALA A 244 17.85 -2.99 11.49
N LEU A 245 17.08 -2.95 10.39
CA LEU A 245 17.41 -3.70 9.19
C LEU A 245 18.52 -2.98 8.43
N SER A 246 19.38 -3.74 7.76
CA SER A 246 20.41 -3.18 6.90
C SER A 246 19.81 -2.40 5.73
N ASN A 247 20.43 -1.28 5.38
CA ASN A 247 20.11 -0.53 4.17
C ASN A 247 21.18 -0.78 3.10
N PRO A 248 20.93 -1.61 2.07
CA PRO A 248 21.90 -1.91 1.01
C PRO A 248 21.99 -0.82 -0.07
N TYR A 249 21.18 0.24 0.05
CA TYR A 249 20.94 1.23 -1.00
C TYR A 249 21.84 2.47 -0.89
N HIS A 250 22.88 2.48 -0.05
CA HIS A 250 23.94 3.52 -0.04
C HIS A 250 25.16 3.15 -0.89
#